data_AF-A0A8J2VK81-F1
#
_entry.id   AF-A0A8J2VK81-F1
#
_cell.length_a   1.000
_cell.length_b   1.000
_cell.length_c   1.000
_cell.angle_alpha   90.00
_cell.angle_beta   90.00
_cell.angle_gamma   90.00
#
_symmetry.space_group_name_H-M   'P 1'
#
loop_
_entity.id
_entity.type
_entity.pdbx_description
1 polymer ?
#
loop_
_entity_poly.entity_id
_entity_poly.type
_entity_poly.pdbx_seq_one_letter_code
_entity_poly.pdbx_strand_id
1 'polypeptide(L)'
;MDIISWEFISSLLLIVGIDLVLAGDNAIVIGMAARKLPSRQQKKAILWGTVGAVGIRIIMALLLVTLLKLPALHLIGGLLLIWIAYKLVTDTQEHETVQSSSTLWGSVRTIIIADALMGLDNVLAISGAAHDSYLLVGLGLVISVPIVMWGSTLFIKLIERFPWVIYFGGAILAYTAAHMIVAEPMIAGIFAFAVVKWGVTVIVIIGVLVCGYLHNQEHKQAVDKHHIQG
;
A
#
# COMPACT_ATOMS: atom_id res chain seq x y z
N MET A 1 -18.15 18.69 2.08
CA MET A 1 -17.92 17.52 2.95
C MET A 1 -17.58 18.05 4.31
N ASP A 2 -18.30 17.62 5.35
CA ASP A 2 -17.98 17.98 6.72
C ASP A 2 -16.80 17.13 7.20
N ILE A 3 -15.75 17.79 7.72
CA ILE A 3 -14.47 17.17 8.13
C ILE A 3 -14.67 16.19 9.32
N ILE A 4 -15.83 16.24 9.99
CA ILE A 4 -16.19 15.39 11.13
C ILE A 4 -17.28 14.36 10.73
N SER A 5 -17.59 14.24 9.44
CA SER A 5 -18.54 13.20 8.98
C SER A 5 -17.96 11.79 9.20
N TRP A 6 -18.84 10.84 9.48
CA TRP A 6 -18.47 9.43 9.66
C TRP A 6 -17.74 8.86 8.43
N GLU A 7 -18.21 9.22 7.24
CA GLU A 7 -17.59 8.86 5.97
C GLU A 7 -16.14 9.36 5.89
N PHE A 8 -15.92 10.65 6.16
CA PHE A 8 -14.58 11.24 6.14
C PHE A 8 -13.61 10.54 7.08
N ILE A 9 -14.03 10.30 8.32
CA ILE A 9 -13.20 9.64 9.33
C ILE A 9 -12.90 8.20 8.91
N SER A 10 -13.88 7.47 8.39
CA SER A 10 -13.70 6.09 7.93
C SER A 10 -12.73 6.00 6.75
N SER A 11 -12.84 6.88 5.75
CA SER A 11 -11.91 6.94 4.62
C SER A 11 -10.52 7.35 5.05
N LEU A 12 -10.39 8.31 5.98
CA LEU A 12 -9.09 8.71 6.52
C LEU A 12 -8.40 7.56 7.26
N LEU A 13 -9.13 6.85 8.13
CA LEU A 13 -8.61 5.67 8.82
C LEU A 13 -8.23 4.56 7.84
N LEU A 14 -9.02 4.38 6.77
CA LEU A 14 -8.75 3.39 5.74
C LEU A 14 -7.47 3.74 4.95
N ILE A 15 -7.28 4.99 4.56
CA ILE A 15 -6.05 5.49 3.91
C ILE A 15 -4.84 5.28 4.82
N VAL A 16 -4.93 5.67 6.10
CA VAL A 16 -3.85 5.47 7.07
C VAL A 16 -3.56 3.98 7.29
N GLY A 17 -4.60 3.15 7.33
CA GLY A 17 -4.47 1.69 7.49
C GLY A 17 -3.79 1.03 6.30
N ILE A 18 -4.19 1.38 5.08
CA ILE A 18 -3.55 0.94 3.84
C ILE A 18 -2.07 1.34 3.85
N ASP A 19 -1.79 2.61 4.19
CA ASP A 19 -0.43 3.13 4.26
C ASP A 19 0.43 2.34 5.23
N LEU A 20 -0.10 2.05 6.41
CA LEU A 20 0.63 1.35 7.45
C LEU A 20 0.95 -0.08 7.01
N VAL A 21 -0.05 -0.81 6.48
CA VAL A 21 0.13 -2.21 6.03
C VAL A 21 1.15 -2.31 4.90
N LEU A 22 1.09 -1.41 3.91
CA LEU A 22 2.01 -1.40 2.77
C LEU A 22 3.39 -0.81 3.10
N ALA A 23 3.58 -0.20 4.28
CA ALA A 23 4.83 0.51 4.60
C ALA A 23 5.71 -0.17 5.65
N GLY A 24 5.33 -1.34 6.18
CA GLY A 24 6.18 -2.11 7.10
C GLY A 24 7.58 -2.37 6.53
N ASP A 25 7.63 -2.63 5.23
CA ASP A 25 8.75 -3.05 4.41
C ASP A 25 9.64 -1.85 4.04
N ASN A 26 8.98 -0.71 3.78
CA ASN A 26 9.60 0.51 3.22
C ASN A 26 10.59 1.13 4.21
N ALA A 27 10.35 1.00 5.52
CA ALA A 27 11.25 1.51 6.55
C ALA A 27 12.61 0.80 6.56
N ILE A 28 12.65 -0.50 6.29
CA ILE A 28 13.89 -1.28 6.23
C ILE A 28 14.73 -0.82 5.04
N VAL A 29 14.08 -0.61 3.89
CA VAL A 29 14.71 -0.12 2.65
C VAL A 29 15.30 1.27 2.83
N ILE A 30 14.58 2.18 3.47
CA ILE A 30 15.08 3.53 3.82
C ILE A 30 16.34 3.43 4.70
N GLY A 31 16.33 2.52 5.69
CA GLY A 31 17.48 2.26 6.55
C GLY A 31 18.67 1.66 5.81
N MET A 32 18.44 0.74 4.86
CA MET A 32 19.47 0.16 4.00
C MET A 32 20.10 1.21 3.08
N ALA A 33 19.31 2.07 2.47
CA ALA A 33 19.78 3.12 1.56
C ALA A 33 20.76 4.08 2.24
N ALA A 34 20.57 4.39 3.53
CA ALA A 34 21.42 5.30 4.29
C ALA A 34 22.54 4.62 5.11
N ARG A 35 22.67 3.27 5.05
CA ARG A 35 23.54 2.47 5.94
C ARG A 35 25.04 2.78 5.82
N LYS A 36 25.51 3.27 4.67
CA LYS A 36 26.94 3.59 4.43
C LYS A 36 27.37 4.98 4.96
N LEU A 37 26.45 5.78 5.50
CA LEU A 37 26.74 7.12 5.99
C LEU A 37 27.12 7.13 7.48
N PRO A 38 27.95 8.10 7.93
CA PRO A 38 28.15 8.35 9.36
C PRO A 38 26.82 8.62 10.07
N SER A 39 26.67 8.22 11.34
CA SER A 39 25.37 8.23 12.05
C SER A 39 24.67 9.60 12.06
N ARG A 40 25.42 10.70 12.09
CA ARG A 40 24.86 12.08 12.03
C ARG A 40 24.35 12.44 10.63
N GLN A 41 24.96 11.89 9.59
CA GLN A 41 24.58 12.08 8.19
C GLN A 41 23.42 11.15 7.81
N GLN A 42 23.38 9.93 8.35
CA GLN A 42 22.29 8.97 8.14
C GLN A 42 20.92 9.57 8.53
N LYS A 43 20.81 10.18 9.72
CA LYS A 43 19.57 10.84 10.18
C LYS A 43 19.13 11.96 9.24
N LYS A 44 20.09 12.73 8.70
CA LYS A 44 19.80 13.81 7.73
C LYS A 44 19.34 13.24 6.39
N ALA A 45 19.99 12.19 5.90
CA ALA A 45 19.61 11.54 4.65
C ALA A 45 18.20 10.94 4.74
N ILE A 46 17.88 10.29 5.87
CA ILE A 46 16.53 9.78 6.13
C ILE A 46 15.52 10.93 6.18
N LEU A 47 15.76 11.97 6.97
CA LEU A 47 14.82 13.10 7.09
C LEU A 47 14.55 13.79 5.74
N TRP A 48 15.60 14.18 5.01
CA TRP A 48 15.46 14.86 3.73
C TRP A 48 14.94 13.93 2.63
N GLY A 49 15.33 12.65 2.66
CA GLY A 49 14.80 11.61 1.77
C GLY A 49 13.30 11.45 1.96
N THR A 50 12.83 11.26 3.19
CA THR A 50 11.41 11.13 3.51
C THR A 50 10.63 12.38 3.12
N VAL A 51 11.10 13.59 3.47
CA VAL A 51 10.39 14.83 3.08
C VAL A 51 10.23 14.93 1.56
N GLY A 52 11.30 14.63 0.81
CA GLY A 52 11.24 14.63 -0.66
C GLY A 52 10.30 13.55 -1.21
N ALA A 53 10.37 12.34 -0.64
CA ALA A 53 9.54 11.21 -1.02
C ALA A 53 8.04 11.51 -0.84
N VAL A 54 7.67 12.08 0.31
CA VAL A 54 6.30 12.49 0.64
C VAL A 54 5.80 13.56 -0.32
N GLY A 55 6.64 14.54 -0.67
CA GLY A 55 6.30 15.55 -1.67
C GLY A 55 5.96 14.92 -3.02
N ILE A 56 6.80 13.99 -3.50
CA ILE A 56 6.56 13.25 -4.74
C ILE A 56 5.30 12.40 -4.64
N ARG A 57 5.07 11.76 -3.51
CA ARG A 57 3.90 10.91 -3.24
C ARG A 57 2.59 11.70 -3.27
N ILE A 58 2.56 12.89 -2.64
CA ILE A 58 1.41 13.79 -2.70
C ILE A 58 1.16 14.19 -4.15
N ILE A 59 2.19 14.60 -4.89
CA ILE A 59 2.06 14.98 -6.30
C ILE A 59 1.51 13.80 -7.12
N MET A 60 2.07 12.62 -6.97
CA MET A 60 1.64 11.41 -7.66
C MET A 60 0.18 11.07 -7.33
N ALA A 61 -0.23 11.17 -6.08
CA ALA A 61 -1.59 10.88 -5.66
C ALA A 61 -2.61 11.89 -6.22
N LEU A 62 -2.28 13.17 -6.22
CA LEU A 62 -3.11 14.19 -6.84
C LEU A 62 -3.24 13.95 -8.35
N LEU A 63 -2.13 13.63 -9.03
CA LEU A 63 -2.13 13.28 -10.46
C LEU A 63 -2.97 12.02 -10.71
N LEU A 64 -2.85 10.99 -9.88
CA LEU A 64 -3.58 9.75 -10.08
C LEU A 64 -5.08 9.92 -9.84
N VAL A 65 -5.49 10.67 -8.81
CA VAL A 65 -6.91 11.05 -8.61
C VAL A 65 -7.43 11.82 -9.82
N THR A 66 -6.66 12.74 -10.41
CA THR A 66 -7.10 13.40 -11.65
C THR A 66 -7.20 12.44 -12.83
N LEU A 67 -6.29 11.47 -12.93
CA LEU A 67 -6.22 10.53 -14.04
C LEU A 67 -7.35 9.49 -13.97
N LEU A 68 -7.71 9.04 -12.77
CA LEU A 68 -8.81 8.08 -12.54
C LEU A 68 -10.18 8.62 -12.96
N LYS A 69 -10.34 9.94 -13.11
CA LYS A 69 -11.57 10.53 -13.70
C LYS A 69 -11.79 10.12 -15.15
N LEU A 70 -10.76 9.60 -15.83
CA LEU A 70 -10.90 9.04 -17.16
C LEU A 70 -11.61 7.66 -17.08
N PRO A 71 -12.67 7.44 -17.87
CA PRO A 71 -13.30 6.12 -17.96
C PRO A 71 -12.28 5.08 -18.45
N ALA A 72 -12.49 3.82 -18.09
CA ALA A 72 -11.58 2.67 -18.18
C ALA A 72 -10.45 2.64 -17.14
N LEU A 73 -10.01 3.78 -16.62
CA LEU A 73 -8.88 3.80 -15.69
C LEU A 73 -9.27 3.32 -14.28
N HIS A 74 -10.53 3.49 -13.87
CA HIS A 74 -11.04 2.88 -12.62
C HIS A 74 -11.01 1.36 -12.71
N LEU A 75 -11.41 0.79 -13.85
CA LEU A 75 -11.33 -0.65 -14.08
C LEU A 75 -9.89 -1.16 -14.04
N ILE A 76 -8.97 -0.52 -14.78
CA ILE A 76 -7.56 -0.91 -14.79
C ILE A 76 -6.94 -0.78 -13.40
N GLY A 77 -7.19 0.34 -12.72
CA GLY A 77 -6.71 0.59 -11.37
C GLY A 77 -7.26 -0.45 -10.38
N GLY A 78 -8.54 -0.79 -10.47
CA GLY A 78 -9.15 -1.83 -9.66
C GLY A 78 -8.54 -3.21 -9.89
N LEU A 79 -8.33 -3.61 -11.15
CA LEU A 79 -7.66 -4.89 -11.48
C LEU A 79 -6.22 -4.93 -10.96
N LEU A 80 -5.47 -3.85 -11.12
CA LEU A 80 -4.12 -3.73 -10.58
C LEU A 80 -4.13 -3.81 -9.05
N LEU A 81 -5.14 -3.21 -8.41
CA LEU A 81 -5.28 -3.24 -6.95
C LEU A 81 -5.66 -4.62 -6.41
N ILE A 82 -6.41 -5.44 -7.17
CA ILE A 82 -6.59 -6.88 -6.84
C ILE A 82 -5.23 -7.59 -6.83
N TRP A 83 -4.39 -7.33 -7.84
CA TRP A 83 -3.06 -7.94 -7.91
C TRP A 83 -2.16 -7.50 -6.74
N ILE A 84 -2.17 -6.21 -6.38
CA ILE A 84 -1.45 -5.68 -5.21
C ILE A 84 -1.97 -6.34 -3.92
N ALA A 85 -3.30 -6.47 -3.77
CA ALA A 85 -3.91 -7.10 -2.61
C ALA A 85 -3.51 -8.58 -2.48
N TYR A 86 -3.49 -9.31 -3.60
CA TYR A 86 -3.00 -10.69 -3.64
C TYR A 86 -1.53 -10.76 -3.26
N LYS A 87 -0.68 -9.95 -3.92
CA LYS A 87 0.75 -9.89 -3.65
C LYS A 87 1.02 -9.61 -2.17
N LEU A 88 0.35 -8.63 -1.58
CA LEU A 88 0.48 -8.30 -0.16
C LEU A 88 0.24 -9.50 0.75
N VAL A 89 -0.74 -10.36 0.44
CA VAL A 89 -1.09 -11.52 1.26
C VAL A 89 -0.13 -12.71 1.03
N THR A 90 0.49 -12.80 -0.15
CA THR A 90 1.36 -13.92 -0.52
C THR A 90 2.86 -13.65 -0.35
N ASP A 91 3.30 -12.39 -0.42
CA ASP A 91 4.72 -12.06 -0.38
C ASP A 91 5.25 -12.17 1.05
N THR A 92 6.14 -13.13 1.29
CA THR A 92 6.96 -13.19 2.50
C THR A 92 8.22 -12.34 2.32
N GLN A 93 8.06 -11.01 2.28
CA GLN A 93 9.10 -9.98 2.48
C GLN A 93 10.54 -10.38 2.09
N GLU A 94 10.79 -10.76 0.83
CA GLU A 94 12.15 -10.85 0.32
C GLU A 94 12.61 -9.44 -0.10
N HIS A 95 13.51 -8.85 0.69
CA HIS A 95 13.96 -7.50 0.44
C HIS A 95 14.81 -7.41 -0.82
N GLU A 96 14.36 -6.64 -1.81
CA GLU A 96 15.23 -6.18 -2.89
C GLU A 96 16.43 -5.40 -2.29
N THR A 97 17.64 -5.81 -2.68
CA THR A 97 18.87 -5.17 -2.22
C THR A 97 19.04 -3.80 -2.87
N VAL A 98 18.50 -2.77 -2.22
CA VAL A 98 18.66 -1.40 -2.69
C VAL A 98 20.12 -0.96 -2.56
N GLN A 99 20.70 -0.51 -3.68
CA GLN A 99 22.09 -0.05 -3.74
C GLN A 99 22.27 1.20 -2.87
N SER A 100 23.00 1.05 -1.75
CA SER A 100 23.33 2.16 -0.86
C SER A 100 24.46 3.02 -1.43
N SER A 101 24.25 4.33 -1.43
CA SER A 101 25.27 5.32 -1.81
C SER A 101 26.14 5.70 -0.60
N SER A 102 27.40 6.07 -0.85
CA SER A 102 28.31 6.61 0.18
C SER A 102 28.14 8.13 0.40
N THR A 103 27.29 8.80 -0.37
CA THR A 103 27.07 10.25 -0.28
C THR A 103 25.70 10.57 0.31
N LEU A 104 25.61 11.69 1.03
CA LEU A 104 24.35 12.21 1.58
C LEU A 104 23.29 12.33 0.49
N TRP A 105 23.62 13.03 -0.59
CA TRP A 105 22.69 13.31 -1.69
C TRP A 105 22.33 12.06 -2.48
N GLY A 106 23.30 11.15 -2.68
CA GLY A 106 23.02 9.84 -3.28
C GLY A 106 22.03 9.04 -2.43
N SER A 107 22.20 9.00 -1.12
CA SER A 107 21.28 8.28 -0.21
C SER A 107 19.88 8.90 -0.20
N VAL A 108 19.78 10.24 -0.21
CA VAL A 108 18.49 10.96 -0.33
C VAL A 108 17.78 10.58 -1.63
N ARG A 109 18.48 10.57 -2.77
CA ARG A 109 17.90 10.17 -4.06
C ARG A 109 17.45 8.71 -4.04
N THR A 110 18.28 7.81 -3.51
CA THR A 110 17.92 6.39 -3.39
C THR A 110 16.65 6.21 -2.56
N ILE A 111 16.51 6.91 -1.43
CA ILE A 111 15.31 6.87 -0.59
C ILE A 111 14.09 7.35 -1.37
N ILE A 112 14.20 8.49 -2.07
CA ILE A 112 13.10 9.06 -2.87
C ILE A 112 12.65 8.09 -3.97
N ILE A 113 13.61 7.49 -4.70
CA ILE A 113 13.30 6.56 -5.79
C ILE A 113 12.67 5.27 -5.23
N ALA A 114 13.23 4.73 -4.15
CA ALA A 114 12.67 3.55 -3.50
C ALA A 114 11.23 3.79 -3.03
N ASP A 115 10.97 4.91 -2.35
CA ASP A 115 9.62 5.26 -1.91
C ASP A 115 8.67 5.52 -3.07
N ALA A 116 9.12 6.15 -4.16
CA ALA A 116 8.27 6.38 -5.32
C ALA A 116 7.86 5.08 -6.02
N LEU A 117 8.78 4.11 -6.12
CA LEU A 117 8.50 2.80 -6.72
C LEU A 117 7.59 1.96 -5.83
N MET A 118 7.88 1.90 -4.53
CA MET A 118 7.07 1.16 -3.54
C MET A 118 5.71 1.83 -3.29
N GLY A 119 5.70 3.16 -3.30
CA GLY A 119 4.53 3.99 -3.02
C GLY A 119 3.54 4.10 -4.18
N LEU A 120 3.88 3.64 -5.39
CA LEU A 120 2.97 3.69 -6.54
C LEU A 120 1.71 2.83 -6.30
N ASP A 121 1.90 1.61 -5.81
CA ASP A 121 0.82 0.67 -5.46
C ASP A 121 -0.08 1.24 -4.36
N ASN A 122 0.56 1.92 -3.42
CA ASN A 122 -0.12 2.55 -2.31
C ASN A 122 -0.90 3.81 -2.75
N VAL A 123 -0.34 4.61 -3.66
CA VAL A 123 -1.01 5.79 -4.23
C VAL A 123 -2.26 5.38 -5.03
N LEU A 124 -2.25 4.24 -5.74
CA LEU A 124 -3.45 3.64 -6.36
C LEU A 124 -4.51 3.27 -5.34
N ALA A 125 -4.09 2.66 -4.23
CA ALA A 125 -4.99 2.30 -3.15
C ALA A 125 -5.63 3.53 -2.48
N ILE A 126 -4.82 4.55 -2.19
CA ILE A 126 -5.26 5.80 -1.56
C ILE A 126 -6.21 6.57 -2.48
N SER A 127 -5.90 6.67 -3.77
CA SER A 127 -6.78 7.37 -4.72
C SER A 127 -8.13 6.68 -4.86
N GLY A 128 -8.17 5.33 -4.86
CA GLY A 128 -9.41 4.56 -4.82
C GLY A 128 -10.19 4.71 -3.51
N ALA A 129 -9.49 4.82 -2.38
CA ALA A 129 -10.09 4.97 -1.05
C ALA A 129 -10.58 6.40 -0.74
N ALA A 130 -10.01 7.41 -1.38
CA ALA A 130 -10.26 8.81 -1.10
C ALA A 130 -11.51 9.37 -1.79
N HIS A 131 -12.23 8.57 -2.58
CA HIS A 131 -13.48 8.98 -3.26
C HIS A 131 -13.34 10.34 -3.98
N ASP A 132 -12.28 10.51 -4.78
CA ASP A 132 -11.95 11.73 -5.53
C ASP A 132 -11.64 12.99 -4.68
N SER A 133 -11.54 12.87 -3.36
CA SER A 133 -11.25 13.99 -2.47
C SER A 133 -9.75 14.22 -2.29
N TYR A 134 -9.24 15.26 -2.93
CA TYR A 134 -7.85 15.70 -2.75
C TYR A 134 -7.50 16.01 -1.28
N LEU A 135 -8.48 16.48 -0.50
CA LEU A 135 -8.27 16.80 0.91
C LEU A 135 -8.10 15.53 1.76
N LEU A 136 -8.87 14.46 1.48
CA LEU A 136 -8.68 13.16 2.14
C LEU A 136 -7.32 12.56 1.81
N VAL A 137 -6.92 12.60 0.53
CA VAL A 137 -5.59 12.14 0.09
C VAL A 137 -4.48 12.91 0.80
N GLY A 138 -4.54 14.24 0.77
CA GLY A 138 -3.50 15.09 1.35
C GLY A 138 -3.38 14.92 2.87
N LEU A 139 -4.49 14.95 3.60
CA LEU A 139 -4.48 14.76 5.05
C LEU A 139 -4.07 13.35 5.44
N GLY A 140 -4.57 12.33 4.73
CA GLY A 140 -4.19 10.94 4.94
C GLY A 140 -2.69 10.74 4.84
N LEU A 141 -2.07 11.23 3.76
CA LEU A 141 -0.62 11.16 3.55
C LEU A 141 0.19 11.95 4.58
N VAL A 142 -0.23 13.17 4.92
CA VAL A 142 0.48 14.01 5.91
C VAL A 142 0.44 13.37 7.30
N ILE A 143 -0.66 12.71 7.66
CA ILE A 143 -0.83 12.04 8.96
C ILE A 143 -0.14 10.67 8.97
N SER A 144 -0.24 9.89 7.90
CA SER A 144 0.28 8.51 7.83
C SER A 144 1.80 8.45 7.81
N VAL A 145 2.45 9.36 7.08
CA VAL A 145 3.91 9.36 6.89
C VAL A 145 4.67 9.43 8.22
N PRO A 146 4.39 10.37 9.13
CA PRO A 146 5.05 10.39 10.43
C PRO A 146 4.79 9.12 11.26
N ILE A 147 3.57 8.57 11.19
CA ILE A 147 3.20 7.32 11.87
C ILE A 147 4.03 6.16 11.34
N VAL A 148 4.18 6.02 10.03
CA VAL A 148 5.00 4.98 9.41
C VAL A 148 6.47 5.16 9.79
N MET A 149 7.01 6.37 9.71
CA MET A 149 8.42 6.64 9.99
C MET A 149 8.84 6.32 11.41
N TRP A 150 8.03 6.70 12.40
CA TRP A 150 8.35 6.44 13.81
C TRP A 150 7.74 5.13 14.34
N GLY A 151 6.62 4.72 13.79
CA GLY A 151 5.86 3.54 14.20
C GLY A 151 6.21 2.27 13.44
N SER A 152 7.01 2.31 12.36
CA SER A 152 7.36 1.12 11.57
C SER A 152 7.94 -0.02 12.42
N THR A 153 8.83 0.28 13.38
CA THR A 153 9.38 -0.78 14.25
C THR A 153 8.32 -1.42 15.15
N LEU A 154 7.33 -0.65 15.61
CA LEU A 154 6.19 -1.18 16.37
C LEU A 154 5.27 -1.98 15.46
N PHE A 155 5.04 -1.48 14.24
CA PHE A 155 4.17 -2.11 13.25
C PHE A 155 4.73 -3.43 12.72
N ILE A 156 6.03 -3.50 12.43
CA ILE A 156 6.72 -4.73 12.06
C ILE A 156 6.56 -5.77 13.17
N LYS A 157 6.81 -5.40 14.43
CA LYS A 157 6.59 -6.29 15.59
C LYS A 157 5.13 -6.71 15.74
N LEU A 158 4.19 -5.84 15.39
CA LEU A 158 2.76 -6.15 15.41
C LEU A 158 2.42 -7.22 14.37
N ILE A 159 2.91 -7.08 13.13
CA ILE A 159 2.72 -8.05 12.06
C ILE A 159 3.39 -9.39 12.40
N GLU A 160 4.64 -9.36 12.90
CA GLU A 160 5.35 -10.58 13.34
C GLU A 160 4.56 -11.33 14.42
N ARG A 161 3.95 -10.58 15.35
CA ARG A 161 3.11 -11.17 16.41
C ARG A 161 1.73 -11.57 15.94
N PHE A 162 1.15 -10.85 14.98
CA PHE A 162 -0.20 -11.01 14.48
C PHE A 162 -0.22 -11.01 12.94
N PRO A 163 0.18 -12.11 12.28
CA PRO A 163 0.24 -12.19 10.82
C PRO A 163 -1.10 -11.96 10.10
N TRP A 164 -2.22 -12.17 10.81
CA TRP A 164 -3.57 -11.92 10.27
C TRP A 164 -3.80 -10.45 9.90
N VAL A 165 -3.00 -9.50 10.42
CA VAL A 165 -3.07 -8.08 10.07
C VAL A 165 -2.78 -7.87 8.57
N ILE A 166 -1.91 -8.68 7.96
CA ILE A 166 -1.64 -8.63 6.51
C ILE A 166 -2.90 -9.04 5.73
N TYR A 167 -3.59 -10.10 6.14
CA TYR A 167 -4.85 -10.53 5.52
C TYR A 167 -5.94 -9.45 5.68
N PHE A 168 -5.98 -8.75 6.81
CA PHE A 168 -6.90 -7.63 6.99
C PHE A 168 -6.60 -6.47 6.03
N GLY A 169 -5.33 -6.10 5.86
CA GLY A 169 -4.94 -5.10 4.86
C GLY A 169 -5.23 -5.55 3.42
N GLY A 170 -4.99 -6.81 3.09
CA GLY A 170 -5.37 -7.40 1.81
C GLY A 170 -6.88 -7.34 1.55
N ALA A 171 -7.70 -7.57 2.58
CA ALA A 171 -9.15 -7.42 2.49
C ALA A 171 -9.59 -5.97 2.23
N ILE A 172 -8.94 -4.99 2.88
CA ILE A 172 -9.19 -3.57 2.63
C ILE A 172 -8.82 -3.20 1.19
N LEU A 173 -7.66 -3.63 0.71
CA LEU A 173 -7.24 -3.37 -0.67
C LEU A 173 -8.18 -4.02 -1.69
N ALA A 174 -8.58 -5.27 -1.45
CA ALA A 174 -9.55 -5.98 -2.28
C ALA A 174 -10.93 -5.30 -2.28
N TYR A 175 -11.37 -4.75 -1.14
CA TYR A 175 -12.58 -3.95 -1.04
C TYR A 175 -12.48 -2.68 -1.91
N THR A 176 -11.40 -1.91 -1.77
CA THR A 176 -11.15 -0.71 -2.58
C THR A 176 -11.10 -1.05 -4.06
N ALA A 177 -10.46 -2.17 -4.41
CA ALA A 177 -10.35 -2.64 -5.78
C ALA A 177 -11.72 -2.95 -6.38
N ALA A 178 -12.55 -3.70 -5.66
CA ALA A 178 -13.91 -4.00 -6.08
C ALA A 178 -14.75 -2.72 -6.21
N HIS A 179 -14.61 -1.76 -5.28
CA HIS A 179 -15.31 -0.48 -5.36
C HIS A 179 -14.93 0.30 -6.62
N MET A 180 -13.63 0.34 -6.97
CA MET A 180 -13.18 0.98 -8.22
C MET A 180 -13.76 0.30 -9.46
N ILE A 181 -13.80 -1.05 -9.50
CA ILE A 181 -14.38 -1.80 -10.62
C ILE A 181 -15.88 -1.52 -10.75
N VAL A 182 -16.61 -1.56 -9.64
CA VAL A 182 -18.07 -1.37 -9.63
C VAL A 182 -18.46 0.09 -9.93
N ALA A 183 -17.57 1.05 -9.63
CA ALA A 183 -17.77 2.46 -9.92
C ALA A 183 -17.48 2.84 -11.39
N GLU A 184 -16.93 1.93 -12.20
CA GLU A 184 -16.55 2.20 -13.59
C GLU A 184 -17.78 2.49 -14.48
N PRO A 185 -17.86 3.68 -15.11
CA PRO A 185 -18.99 4.07 -15.97
C PRO A 185 -19.20 3.14 -17.17
N MET A 186 -18.14 2.58 -17.75
CA MET A 186 -18.24 1.72 -18.94
C MET A 186 -19.03 0.42 -18.71
N ILE A 187 -18.98 -0.11 -17.48
CA ILE A 187 -19.61 -1.38 -17.11
C ILE A 187 -20.76 -1.19 -16.12
N ALA A 188 -21.19 0.06 -15.90
CA ALA A 188 -22.26 0.40 -14.97
C ALA A 188 -23.58 -0.35 -15.23
N GLY A 189 -23.86 -0.70 -16.49
CA GLY A 189 -25.05 -1.48 -16.86
C GLY A 189 -25.08 -2.89 -16.28
N ILE A 190 -23.92 -3.52 -16.06
CA ILE A 190 -23.80 -4.85 -15.42
C ILE A 190 -24.10 -4.74 -13.91
N PHE A 191 -23.76 -3.60 -13.32
CA PHE A 191 -23.88 -3.32 -11.89
C PHE A 191 -25.16 -2.58 -11.51
N ALA A 192 -26.20 -2.62 -12.35
CA ALA A 192 -27.46 -1.93 -12.09
C ALA A 192 -28.14 -2.41 -10.80
N PHE A 193 -27.95 -3.68 -10.42
CA PHE A 193 -28.54 -4.26 -9.21
C PHE A 193 -27.55 -4.26 -8.04
N ALA A 194 -28.01 -3.81 -6.87
CA ALA A 194 -27.21 -3.79 -5.64
C ALA A 194 -26.64 -5.17 -5.28
N VAL A 195 -27.40 -6.25 -5.53
CA VAL A 195 -26.96 -7.63 -5.29
C VAL A 195 -25.72 -7.99 -6.11
N VAL A 196 -25.63 -7.51 -7.36
CA VAL A 196 -24.45 -7.76 -8.21
C VAL A 196 -23.23 -7.00 -7.70
N LYS A 197 -23.43 -5.75 -7.24
CA LYS A 197 -22.35 -4.94 -6.63
C LYS A 197 -21.77 -5.64 -5.40
N TRP A 198 -22.63 -5.99 -4.44
CA TRP A 198 -22.22 -6.68 -3.22
C TRP A 198 -21.62 -8.06 -3.51
N GLY A 199 -22.19 -8.80 -4.47
CA GLY A 199 -21.69 -10.09 -4.91
C GLY A 199 -20.25 -9.99 -5.42
N VAL A 200 -19.96 -9.06 -6.32
CA VAL A 200 -18.59 -8.86 -6.84
C VAL A 200 -17.64 -8.42 -5.74
N THR A 201 -18.03 -7.50 -4.86
CA THR A 201 -17.19 -7.09 -3.73
C THR A 201 -16.82 -8.26 -2.83
N VAL A 202 -17.79 -9.09 -2.46
CA VAL A 202 -17.54 -10.27 -1.61
C VAL A 202 -16.67 -11.30 -2.35
N ILE A 203 -16.93 -11.55 -3.63
CA ILE A 203 -16.14 -12.48 -4.45
C ILE A 203 -14.68 -12.02 -4.55
N VAL A 204 -14.42 -10.74 -4.79
CA VAL A 204 -13.07 -10.20 -4.90
C VAL A 204 -12.33 -10.33 -3.57
N ILE A 205 -12.95 -9.95 -2.45
CA ILE A 205 -12.34 -10.06 -1.12
C ILE A 205 -12.04 -11.52 -0.78
N ILE A 206 -13.05 -12.40 -0.87
CA ILE A 206 -12.87 -13.83 -0.56
C ILE A 206 -11.84 -14.45 -1.52
N GLY A 207 -11.89 -14.10 -2.80
CA GLY A 207 -10.95 -14.59 -3.81
C GLY A 207 -9.51 -14.25 -3.45
N VAL A 208 -9.21 -12.98 -3.13
CA VAL A 208 -7.85 -12.57 -2.71
C VAL A 208 -7.42 -13.32 -1.45
N LEU A 209 -8.28 -13.39 -0.43
CA LEU A 209 -7.93 -14.01 0.85
C LEU A 209 -7.75 -15.53 0.74
N VAL A 210 -8.62 -16.23 0.01
CA VAL A 210 -8.56 -17.68 -0.17
C VAL A 210 -7.36 -18.03 -1.04
N CYS A 211 -7.17 -17.37 -2.18
CA CYS A 211 -6.01 -17.60 -3.04
C CYS A 211 -4.70 -17.33 -2.27
N GLY A 212 -4.63 -16.23 -1.52
CA GLY A 212 -3.46 -15.91 -0.71
C GLY A 212 -3.22 -16.91 0.43
N TYR A 213 -4.28 -17.40 1.08
CA TYR A 213 -4.18 -18.42 2.11
C TYR A 213 -3.69 -19.77 1.54
N LEU A 214 -4.25 -20.22 0.42
CA LEU A 214 -3.85 -21.46 -0.25
C LEU A 214 -2.38 -21.41 -0.69
N HIS A 215 -1.97 -20.30 -1.31
CA HIS A 215 -0.58 -20.09 -1.71
C HIS A 215 0.39 -20.18 -0.51
N ASN A 216 0.07 -19.51 0.59
CA ASN A 216 0.91 -19.55 1.79
C ASN A 216 0.96 -20.95 2.45
N GLN A 217 -0.11 -21.75 2.35
CA GLN A 217 -0.08 -23.14 2.80
C GLN A 217 0.86 -24.00 1.95
N GLU A 218 0.79 -23.88 0.63
CA GLU A 218 1.64 -24.62 -0.30
C GLU A 218 3.12 -24.29 -0.09
N HIS A 219 3.44 -23.00 0.05
CA HIS A 219 4.80 -22.54 0.35
C HIS A 219 5.33 -23.10 1.67
N LYS A 220 4.52 -23.09 2.74
CA LYS A 220 4.92 -23.65 4.04
C LYS A 220 5.21 -25.15 3.96
N GLN A 221 4.36 -25.90 3.26
CA GLN A 221 4.55 -27.35 3.07
C GLN A 221 5.79 -27.69 2.22
N ALA A 222 6.15 -26.85 1.25
CA ALA A 222 7.35 -27.04 0.44
C ALA A 222 8.64 -26.83 1.25
N VAL A 223 8.68 -25.81 2.10
CA VAL A 223 9.84 -25.53 2.98
C VAL A 223 10.04 -26.65 4.00
N ASP A 224 8.97 -27.14 4.62
CA ASP A 224 9.04 -28.22 5.63
C ASP A 224 9.54 -29.54 5.02
N LYS A 225 9.17 -29.85 3.77
CA LYS A 225 9.66 -31.05 3.06
C LYS A 225 11.17 -31.00 2.77
N HIS A 226 11.71 -29.83 2.45
CA HIS A 226 13.15 -29.65 2.21
C HIS A 226 13.99 -29.77 3.49
N HIS A 227 13.47 -29.35 4.64
CA HIS A 227 14.18 -29.50 5.94
C HIS A 227 14.23 -30.95 6.45
N ILE A 228 13.33 -31.83 6.00
CA ILE A 228 13.31 -33.26 6.40
C ILE A 228 14.26 -34.10 5.54
N GLN A 229 14.69 -33.59 4.37
CA GLN A 229 15.49 -34.33 3.38
C GLN A 229 16.96 -33.87 3.25
N GLY A 230 17.39 -32.86 4.01
CA GLY A 230 18.79 -32.35 4.05
C GLY A 230 19.46 -32.61 5.38
#